data_AF-A0A9D2F3D2-F1
#
_entry.id   AF-A0A9D2F3D2-F1
#
_cell.length_a   1.000
_cell.length_b   1.000
_cell.length_c   1.000
_cell.angle_alpha   90.00
_cell.angle_beta   90.00
_cell.angle_gamma   90.00
#
_symmetry.space_group_name_H-M   'P 1'
#
loop_
_entity.id
_entity.type
_entity.pdbx_description
1 polymer ?
#
loop_
_entity_poly.entity_id
_entity_poly.type
_entity_poly.pdbx_seq_one_letter_code
_entity_poly.pdbx_strand_id
1 'polypeptide(L)' 'KLEAPTLVKCPQCGELKVPHKVCGKCGYYKGQEVIKKEA' A
#
# COMPACT_ATOMS: atom_id res chain seq x y z
N LYS A 1 -0.75 -17.45 -19.70
CA LYS A 1 -0.06 -17.66 -18.41
C LYS A 1 -0.33 -16.41 -17.58
N LEU A 2 -0.93 -16.51 -16.39
CA LEU A 2 -1.22 -15.33 -15.56
C LEU A 2 0.05 -14.98 -14.76
N GLU A 3 0.56 -13.77 -14.95
CA GLU A 3 1.72 -13.28 -14.21
C GLU A 3 1.28 -12.72 -12.86
N ALA A 4 2.00 -13.09 -11.80
CA ALA A 4 1.70 -12.62 -10.47
C ALA A 4 2.03 -11.12 -10.35
N PRO A 5 1.14 -10.30 -9.75
CA PRO A 5 1.42 -8.88 -9.57
C PRO A 5 2.62 -8.67 -8.65
N THR A 6 3.49 -7.73 -9.01
CA THR A 6 4.62 -7.34 -8.18
C THR A 6 4.13 -6.51 -7.01
N LEU A 7 4.41 -6.97 -5.79
CA LEU A 7 4.06 -6.29 -4.55
C LEU A 7 5.33 -5.84 -3.83
N VAL A 8 5.28 -4.64 -3.25
CA VAL A 8 6.37 -4.03 -2.51
C VAL A 8 5.96 -3.80 -1.06
N LYS A 9 6.88 -3.85 -0.11
CA LYS A 9 6.58 -3.56 1.29
C LYS A 9 6.24 -2.09 1.48
N CYS A 10 5.20 -1.82 2.26
CA CYS A 10 4.81 -0.48 2.66
C CYS A 10 5.82 0.05 3.69
N PRO A 11 6.40 1.24 3.49
CA PRO A 11 7.36 1.81 4.44
C PRO A 11 6.72 2.25 5.77
N GLN A 12 5.38 2.34 5.85
CA GLN A 12 4.68 2.78 7.06
C GLN A 12 4.17 1.63 7.93
N CYS A 13 3.60 0.58 7.32
CA CYS A 13 3.02 -0.55 8.07
C CYS A 13 3.66 -1.91 7.78
N GLY A 14 4.63 -1.98 6.86
CA GLY A 14 5.30 -3.22 6.48
C GLY A 14 4.50 -4.15 5.56
N GLU A 15 3.21 -3.88 5.33
CA GLU A 15 2.33 -4.70 4.48
C GLU A 15 2.78 -4.69 3.01
N LEU A 16 2.55 -5.79 2.29
CA LEU A 16 2.70 -5.81 0.84
C LEU A 16 1.62 -4.93 0.19
N LYS A 17 2.06 -3.97 -0.62
CA LYS A 17 1.22 -3.06 -1.39
C LYS A 17 1.65 -3.02 -2.84
N VAL A 18 0.75 -2.60 -3.71
CA VAL A 18 1.09 -2.36 -5.12
C VAL A 18 2.00 -1.12 -5.22
N PRO A 19 3.09 -1.18 -5.99
CA PRO A 19 3.90 0.01 -6.26
C PRO A 19 3.05 1.11 -6.90
N HIS A 20 3.40 2.37 -6.65
CA HIS A 20 2.65 3.57 -7.10
C HIS A 20 1.20 3.70 -6.61
N LYS A 21 0.68 2.79 -5.78
CA LYS A 21 -0.62 2.93 -5.12
C LYS A 21 -0.50 3.28 -3.64
N VAL A 22 -1.56 3.88 -3.12
CA VAL A 22 -1.79 4.07 -1.68
C VAL A 22 -1.84 2.69 -1.02
N CYS A 23 -1.25 2.57 0.18
CA CYS A 23 -1.35 1.33 0.93
C CYS A 23 -2.82 1.07 1.29
N GLY A 24 -3.37 -0.04 0.82
CA GLY A 24 -4.74 -0.44 1.13
C GLY A 24 -4.96 -0.78 2.60
N LYS A 25 -3.90 -1.01 3.39
CA LYS A 25 -4.03 -1.30 4.82
C LYS A 25 -4.00 -0.04 5.68
N CYS A 26 -2.94 0.75 5.60
CA CYS A 26 -2.78 1.93 6.44
C CYS A 26 -3.31 3.23 5.80
N GLY A 27 -3.60 3.26 4.49
CA GLY A 27 -4.06 4.48 3.82
C GLY A 27 -2.97 5.50 3.49
N TYR A 28 -1.69 5.15 3.70
CA TYR A 28 -0.56 6.04 3.45
C TYR A 28 0.01 5.93 2.04
N TYR A 29 0.42 7.07 1.49
CA TYR A 29 1.22 7.21 0.26
C TYR A 29 2.27 8.30 0.44
N LYS A 30 3.53 7.99 0.15
CA LYS A 30 4.68 8.92 0.31
C LYS A 30 4.75 9.59 1.69
N GLY A 31 4.38 8.86 2.75
CA GLY A 31 4.43 9.37 4.14
C GLY A 31 3.26 10.29 4.52
N GLN A 32 2.30 10.50 3.61
CA GLN A 32 1.06 11.21 3.93
C GLN A 32 -0.09 10.23 4.01
N GLU A 33 -0.96 10.41 5.00
CA GLU A 33 -2.22 9.69 5.09
C GLU A 33 -3.18 10.25 4.04
N VAL A 34 -3.43 9.46 2.98
CA VAL A 34 -4.30 9.86 1.87
C VAL A 34 -5.72 9.34 2.09
N ILE A 35 -5.85 8.21 2.78
CA ILE A 35 -7.14 7.60 3.10
C ILE A 35 -7.20 7.48 4.63
N LYS A 36 -8.08 8.25 5.26
CA LYS A 36 -8.48 8.01 6.64
C LYS A 36 -9.34 6.75 6.63
N LYS A 37 -8.75 5.61 6.97
CA LYS A 37 -9.52 4.40 7.21
C LYS A 37 -10.01 4.45 8.66
N GLU A 38 -11.23 4.91 8.85
CA GLU A 38 -11.98 4.61 10.07
C GLU A 38 -12.31 3.12 10.05
N ALA A 39 -11.80 2.44 11.08
CA ALA A 39 -12.03 1.08 11.58
C ALA A 39 -12.50 0.00 10.57
#